data_AF-A0A645GLS2-F1
#
_entry.id   AF-A0A645GLS2-F1
#
_cell.length_a   1.000
_cell.length_b   1.000
_cell.length_c   1.000
_cell.angle_alpha   90.00
_cell.angle_beta   90.00
_cell.angle_gamma   90.00
#
_symmetry.space_group_name_H-M   'P 1'
#
loop_
_entity.id
_entity.type
_entity.pdbx_description
1 polymer ?
#
loop_
_entity_poly.entity_id
_entity_poly.type
_entity_poly.pdbx_seq_one_letter_code
_entity_poly.pdbx_strand_id
1 'polypeptide(L)'
;MLKKGIIIRHLVLPGLRHDSFKILDWMKENLPGSIYISLLNQYTPMYKALDTKELSRRLTTFEYESVVEYFFKLGFKNGYMQKRAAQSSLYTPDFNLDLLI
;
A
#
# COMPACT_ATOMS: atom_id res chain seq x y z
N MET A 1 -11.79 -15.46 -6.18
CA MET A 1 -10.79 -14.96 -7.14
C MET A 1 -11.46 -13.99 -8.10
N LEU A 2 -10.80 -12.87 -8.41
CA LEU A 2 -11.23 -11.98 -9.49
C LEU A 2 -11.11 -12.74 -10.83
N LYS A 3 -12.18 -12.77 -11.63
CA LYS A 3 -12.22 -13.50 -12.92
C LYS A 3 -11.96 -12.59 -14.13
N LYS A 4 -12.32 -11.32 -14.02
CA LYS A 4 -12.10 -10.26 -15.03
C LYS A 4 -12.16 -8.90 -14.34
N GLY A 5 -11.48 -7.89 -14.89
CA GLY A 5 -11.46 -6.52 -14.36
C GLY A 5 -10.04 -6.04 -14.00
N ILE A 6 -9.97 -4.88 -13.36
CA ILE A 6 -8.72 -4.22 -12.98
C ILE A 6 -8.65 -4.12 -11.45
N ILE A 7 -7.51 -4.51 -10.88
CA ILE A 7 -7.17 -4.27 -9.48
C ILE A 7 -5.98 -3.31 -9.44
N ILE A 8 -6.16 -2.16 -8.79
CA ILE A 8 -5.08 -1.22 -8.50
C ILE A 8 -4.52 -1.54 -7.12
N ARG A 9 -3.21 -1.80 -7.04
CA ARG A 9 -2.51 -2.04 -5.79
C ARG A 9 -1.79 -0.75 -5.38
N HIS A 10 -2.28 -0.10 -4.34
CA HIS A 10 -1.73 1.15 -3.84
C HIS A 10 -0.94 0.89 -2.55
N LEU A 11 0.39 0.97 -2.64
CA LEU A 11 1.27 0.86 -1.48
C LEU A 11 1.35 2.21 -0.77
N VAL A 12 0.88 2.25 0.47
CA VAL A 12 0.98 3.45 1.30
C VAL A 12 2.41 3.54 1.86
N LEU A 13 3.07 4.67 1.63
CA LEU A 13 4.43 4.93 2.08
C LEU A 13 4.43 5.75 3.37
N PRO A 14 5.45 5.55 4.25
CA PRO A 14 5.62 6.35 5.47
C PRO A 14 5.69 7.84 5.14
N GLY A 15 4.96 8.67 5.88
CA GLY A 15 4.95 10.13 5.72
C GLY A 15 4.09 10.63 4.54
N LEU A 16 3.63 9.75 3.65
CA LEU A 16 2.98 10.11 2.38
C LEU A 16 1.48 9.76 2.34
N ARG A 17 0.80 9.80 3.50
CA ARG A 17 -0.65 9.54 3.56
C ARG A 17 -1.46 10.57 2.76
N HIS A 18 -1.03 11.84 2.72
CA HIS A 18 -1.75 12.88 1.99
C HIS A 18 -1.62 12.71 0.47
N ASP A 19 -0.48 12.23 -0.01
CA ASP A 19 -0.32 11.85 -1.41
C ASP A 19 -1.21 10.64 -1.76
N SER A 20 -1.34 9.69 -0.82
CA SER A 20 -2.32 8.61 -0.95
C SER A 20 -3.76 9.13 -1.05
N PHE A 21 -4.12 10.18 -0.29
CA PHE A 21 -5.45 10.82 -0.41
C PHE A 21 -5.66 11.42 -1.79
N LYS A 22 -4.70 12.21 -2.29
CA LYS A 22 -4.76 12.80 -3.64
C LYS A 22 -4.89 11.74 -4.74
N ILE A 23 -4.18 10.63 -4.60
CA ILE A 23 -4.28 9.50 -5.52
C ILE A 23 -5.68 8.87 -5.47
N LEU A 24 -6.27 8.73 -4.28
CA LEU A 24 -7.64 8.25 -4.12
C LEU A 24 -8.68 9.22 -4.72
N ASP A 25 -8.49 10.53 -4.55
CA ASP A 25 -9.32 11.56 -5.19
C ASP A 25 -9.25 11.43 -6.71
N TRP A 26 -8.03 11.38 -7.25
CA TRP A 26 -7.82 11.21 -8.69
C TRP A 26 -8.47 9.93 -9.21
N MET A 27 -8.32 8.81 -8.51
CA MET A 27 -8.98 7.55 -8.89
C MET A 27 -10.50 7.67 -8.89
N LYS A 28 -11.08 8.38 -7.91
CA LYS A 28 -12.53 8.58 -7.81
C LYS A 28 -13.08 9.41 -8.98
N GLU A 29 -12.31 10.40 -9.42
CA GLU A 29 -12.69 11.33 -10.49
C GLU A 29 -12.47 10.74 -11.89
N ASN A 30 -11.42 9.93 -12.06
CA ASN A 30 -10.92 9.55 -13.40
C ASN A 30 -11.16 8.08 -13.77
N LEU A 31 -11.45 7.21 -12.81
CA LEU A 31 -11.57 5.77 -13.06
C LEU A 31 -13.01 5.27 -12.92
N PRO A 32 -13.41 4.24 -13.70
CA PRO A 32 -14.73 3.67 -13.60
C PRO A 32 -14.94 2.98 -12.24
N GLY A 33 -16.13 3.09 -11.64
CA GLY A 33 -16.43 2.51 -10.33
C GLY A 33 -16.36 0.98 -10.23
N SER A 34 -16.11 0.28 -11.34
CA SER A 34 -15.89 -1.17 -11.41
C SER A 34 -14.48 -1.61 -11.03
N ILE A 35 -13.53 -0.68 -10.85
CA ILE A 35 -12.19 -1.02 -10.37
C ILE A 35 -12.20 -1.48 -8.92
N TYR A 36 -11.24 -2.33 -8.59
CA TYR A 36 -10.96 -2.74 -7.22
C TYR A 36 -9.66 -2.07 -6.75
N ILE A 37 -9.65 -1.55 -5.53
CA ILE A 37 -8.46 -0.92 -4.96
C ILE A 37 -7.97 -1.75 -3.78
N SER A 38 -6.74 -2.23 -3.85
CA SER A 38 -6.05 -2.91 -2.75
C SER A 38 -5.11 -1.92 -2.08
N LEU A 39 -5.44 -1.50 -0.86
CA LEU A 39 -4.55 -0.68 -0.03
C LEU A 39 -3.56 -1.60 0.68
N LEU A 40 -2.27 -1.36 0.46
CA LEU A 40 -1.19 -2.16 1.03
C LEU A 40 -0.43 -1.37 2.08
N ASN A 41 -0.08 -2.03 3.17
CA ASN A 41 0.76 -1.48 4.24
C ASN A 41 2.14 -2.14 4.33
N GLN A 42 2.48 -3.07 3.43
CA GLN A 42 3.65 -3.94 3.53
C GLN A 42 4.95 -3.27 3.05
N TYR A 43 5.16 -1.99 3.39
CA TYR A 43 6.39 -1.29 3.09
C TYR A 43 7.50 -1.69 4.07
N THR A 44 8.58 -2.27 3.54
CA THR A 44 9.79 -2.60 4.30
C THR A 44 10.96 -1.80 3.73
N PRO A 45 11.57 -0.88 4.51
CA PRO A 45 12.77 -0.18 4.08
C PRO A 45 13.91 -1.16 3.79
N MET A 46 14.55 -1.03 2.62
CA MET A 46 15.67 -1.86 2.20
C MET A 46 16.65 -1.06 1.35
N TYR A 47 17.92 -1.51 1.32
CA TYR A 47 18.97 -0.92 0.51
C TYR A 47 19.05 0.61 0.72
N LYS A 48 19.11 1.40 -0.36
CA LYS A 48 19.18 2.88 -0.33
C LYS A 48 18.00 3.58 0.36
N ALA A 49 16.88 2.89 0.59
CA ALA A 49 15.77 3.49 1.35
C ALA A 49 16.18 3.78 2.80
N LEU A 50 17.16 3.05 3.34
CA LEU A 50 17.72 3.29 4.68
C LEU A 50 18.49 4.62 4.76
N ASP A 51 19.03 5.09 3.64
CA ASP A 51 19.77 6.35 3.55
C ASP A 51 18.84 7.58 3.47
N THR A 52 17.55 7.37 3.19
CA THR A 52 16.55 8.42 3.06
C THR A 52 15.68 8.46 4.31
N LYS A 53 15.80 9.52 5.12
CA LYS A 53 15.15 9.63 6.45
C LYS A 53 13.64 9.39 6.43
N GLU A 54 12.96 9.84 5.38
CA GLU A 54 11.50 9.73 5.22
C GLU A 54 11.08 8.28 4.91
N LEU A 55 11.95 7.53 4.23
CA LEU A 55 11.70 6.17 3.74
C LEU A 55 12.36 5.10 4.61
N SER A 56 13.26 5.46 5.52
CA SER A 56 14.02 4.53 6.36
C SER A 56 13.21 3.89 7.49
N ARG A 57 11.89 4.13 7.54
CA ARG A 57 10.98 3.60 8.57
C ARG A 57 9.78 2.88 7.96
N ARG A 58 9.12 2.05 8.76
CA ARG A 58 7.85 1.44 8.40
C ARG A 58 6.68 2.44 8.52
N LEU A 59 5.62 2.13 7.77
CA LEU A 59 4.33 2.81 7.87
C LEU A 59 3.70 2.54 9.25
N THR A 60 3.20 3.58 9.90
CA THR A 60 2.51 3.45 11.20
C THR A 60 1.05 2.97 11.05
N THR A 61 0.52 2.43 12.14
CA THR A 61 -0.94 2.34 12.48
C THR A 61 -1.77 3.44 11.87
N PHE A 62 -1.59 4.59 12.49
CA PHE A 62 -2.34 5.78 12.21
C PHE A 62 -2.27 6.20 10.73
N GLU A 63 -1.07 6.18 10.13
CA GLU A 63 -0.94 6.56 8.72
C GLU A 63 -1.74 5.64 7.80
N TYR A 64 -1.66 4.32 8.00
CA TYR A 64 -2.44 3.39 7.18
C TYR A 64 -3.95 3.54 7.42
N GLU A 65 -4.37 3.58 8.68
CA GLU A 65 -5.79 3.67 9.04
C GLU A 65 -6.42 4.96 8.50
N SER A 66 -5.69 6.08 8.54
CA SER A 66 -6.17 7.33 7.94
C SER A 66 -6.45 7.24 6.44
N VAL A 67 -5.68 6.44 5.69
CA VAL A 67 -5.93 6.20 4.24
C VAL A 67 -7.12 5.28 4.03
N VAL A 68 -7.28 4.27 4.88
CA VAL A 68 -8.45 3.39 4.85
C VAL A 68 -9.74 4.16 5.15
N GLU A 69 -9.73 5.02 6.17
CA GLU A 69 -10.86 5.90 6.51
C GLU A 69 -11.18 6.86 5.36
N TYR A 70 -10.15 7.46 4.75
CA TYR A 70 -10.33 8.35 3.61
C TYR A 70 -10.93 7.63 2.39
N PHE A 71 -10.47 6.41 2.12
CA PHE A 71 -11.06 5.55 1.09
C PHE A 71 -12.57 5.34 1.30
N PHE A 72 -13.00 5.05 2.53
CA PHE A 72 -14.42 4.90 2.84
C PHE A 72 -15.18 6.22 2.75
N LYS A 73 -14.55 7.34 3.15
CA LYS A 73 -15.12 8.69 3.03
C LYS A 73 -15.43 9.06 1.58
N LEU A 74 -14.61 8.65 0.62
CA LEU A 74 -14.85 8.84 -0.82
C LEU A 74 -15.93 7.90 -1.41
N GLY A 75 -16.47 7.00 -0.59
CA GLY A 75 -17.54 6.09 -0.98
C GLY A 75 -17.11 5.01 -1.97
N PHE A 76 -15.83 4.63 -1.97
CA PHE A 76 -15.40 3.44 -2.71
C PHE A 76 -16.05 2.18 -2.13
N LYS A 77 -16.60 1.33 -2.99
CA LYS A 77 -17.33 0.12 -2.60
C LYS A 77 -16.52 -1.16 -2.76
N ASN A 78 -15.50 -1.13 -3.62
CA ASN A 78 -14.73 -2.30 -4.06
C ASN A 78 -13.27 -2.16 -3.61
N GLY A 79 -12.93 -2.74 -2.46
CA GLY A 79 -11.57 -2.63 -1.93
C GLY A 79 -11.11 -3.84 -1.13
N TYR A 80 -9.78 -4.01 -1.09
CA TYR A 80 -9.10 -4.98 -0.25
C TYR A 80 -8.18 -4.24 0.72
N MET A 81 -8.43 -4.39 2.02
CA MET A 81 -7.59 -3.84 3.08
C MET A 81 -7.21 -4.98 4.02
N GLN A 82 -5.92 -5.07 4.34
CA GLN A 82 -5.40 -6.10 5.24
C GLN A 82 -5.16 -5.50 6.62
N LYS A 83 -5.61 -6.17 7.68
CA LYS A 83 -5.23 -5.83 9.06
C LYS A 83 -3.78 -6.26 9.32
N ARG A 84 -3.11 -5.51 10.19
CA ARG A 84 -1.65 -5.42 10.45
C ARG A 84 -0.85 -6.73 10.67
N ALA A 85 -1.49 -7.89 10.78
CA ALA A 85 -0.84 -9.15 11.15
C ALA A 85 0.16 -9.70 10.10
N ALA A 86 0.26 -9.10 8.91
CA ALA A 86 1.11 -9.60 7.83
C ALA A 86 2.42 -8.78 7.60
N GLN A 87 2.83 -7.90 8.53
CA GLN A 87 4.13 -7.21 8.44
C GLN A 87 5.23 -7.94 9.23
N SER A 88 5.47 -9.20 8.91
CA SER A 88 6.73 -9.85 9.26
C SER A 88 7.63 -9.90 8.02
N SER A 89 8.95 -9.84 8.23
CA SER A 89 9.96 -10.01 7.18
C SER A 89 9.81 -11.29 6.36
N LEU A 90 8.97 -12.23 6.83
CA LEU A 90 8.60 -13.48 6.18
C LEU A 90 8.02 -13.34 4.75
N TYR A 91 7.52 -12.17 4.37
CA TYR A 91 6.98 -11.94 3.01
C TYR A 91 7.96 -11.27 2.06
N THR A 92 9.17 -10.91 2.53
CA THR A 92 10.22 -10.47 1.60
C THR A 92 10.99 -11.70 1.16
N PRO A 93 11.01 -12.04 -0.15
CA PRO A 93 11.91 -13.06 -0.65
C PRO A 93 13.35 -12.74 -0.26
N ASP A 94 14.14 -13.78 0.02
CA ASP A 94 15.58 -13.59 0.11
C ASP A 94 16.09 -13.30 -1.31
N PHE A 95 16.57 -12.08 -1.52
CA PHE A 95 17.16 -11.63 -2.78
C PHE A 95 18.69 -11.78 -2.77
N ASN A 96 19.25 -12.42 -1.73
CA ASN A 96 20.66 -12.75 -1.70
C ASN A 96 20.94 -13.91 -2.67
N LEU A 97 21.61 -13.60 -3.79
CA LEU A 97 22.02 -14.57 -4.81
C LEU A 97 23.28 -15.37 -4.41
N ASP A 98 23.90 -15.07 -3.26
CA ASP A 98 25.19 -15.64 -2.85
C ASP A 98 25.09 -17.02 -2.18
N LEU A 99 23.89 -17.60 -2.06
CA LEU A 99 23.64 -18.91 -1.42
C LEU A 99 23.47 -20.08 -2.41
N LEU A 100 23.84 -19.90 -3.68
CA LEU A 100 23.93 -20.98 -4.68
C LEU A 100 25.40 -21.24 -5.05
N ILE A 101 26.15 -21.86 -4.12
CA ILE A 101 27.42 -22.55 -4.42
C ILE A 101 27.47 -23.85 -3.62
#